data_AF-A0A956AFA7-F1
#
_entry.id   AF-A0A956AFA7-F1
#
_cell.length_a   1.000
_cell.length_b   1.000
_cell.length_c   1.000
_cell.angle_alpha   90.00
_cell.angle_beta   90.00
_cell.angle_gamma   90.00
#
_symmetry.space_group_name_H-M   'P 1'
#
loop_
_entity.id
_entity.type
_entity.pdbx_description
1 polymer ?
#
loop_
_entity_poly.entity_id
_entity_poly.type
_entity_poly.pdbx_seq_one_letter_code
_entity_poly.pdbx_strand_id
1 'polypeptide(L)'
;LAEGPITSVTFHQAAAPAEPLTDDDGVPDPELSGDDLFDLVAFSMLLAAPQPDPPTPETERGRATFGRIGCAACHVPSLVGPRGALPVYSDLLLHDMGESLADGIQMGVAKGSEFRTAPLWGVAATAPYLHDGRAMTLASAIELHDGEGKRARDAWLALADAERAEVLAFLESLGGRDVRSTGLIKPGDAVPAAGEMGGPLRPLSGEEASQWALGREMFDRDHGFEDGLGPVFNGDSCRACHFDPMIGGAGPLDVNVMRHGTLTDADFTAPARGTILHRFSAHGPRPEADGQNVFEPRQTPSTLGMGLL
;
A
#
# COMPACT_ATOMS: atom_id res chain seq x y z
N LEU A 1 -12.27 -28.19 33.28
CA LEU A 1 -10.85 -28.21 32.91
C LEU A 1 -10.36 -26.78 33.08
N ALA A 2 -9.41 -26.56 33.97
CA ALA A 2 -9.03 -25.24 34.46
C ALA A 2 -8.32 -24.43 33.35
N GLU A 3 -8.77 -23.20 33.15
CA GLU A 3 -8.09 -22.18 32.35
C GLU A 3 -6.89 -21.65 33.14
N GLY A 4 -5.68 -22.03 32.71
CA GLY A 4 -4.47 -21.33 33.10
C GLY A 4 -4.27 -20.09 32.23
N PRO A 5 -3.59 -19.05 32.71
CA PRO A 5 -3.24 -17.91 31.87
C PRO A 5 -2.27 -18.35 30.78
N ILE A 6 -2.54 -17.95 29.53
CA ILE A 6 -1.60 -18.10 28.43
C ILE A 6 -0.40 -17.20 28.75
N THR A 7 0.66 -17.77 29.30
CA THR A 7 1.97 -17.11 29.43
C THR A 7 2.72 -17.27 28.12
N SER A 8 2.31 -16.54 27.09
CA SER A 8 3.11 -16.37 25.87
C SER A 8 4.18 -15.32 26.16
N VAL A 9 5.36 -15.78 26.60
CA VAL A 9 6.54 -14.94 26.78
C VAL A 9 7.50 -15.24 25.64
N THR A 10 7.03 -15.15 24.39
CA THR A 10 7.84 -14.99 23.17
C THR A 10 6.97 -15.18 21.93
N PHE A 11 6.65 -14.09 21.25
CA PHE A 11 6.39 -14.18 19.82
C PHE A 11 7.74 -14.45 19.14
N HIS A 12 8.06 -15.73 18.91
CA HIS A 12 9.27 -16.09 18.18
C HIS A 12 9.02 -15.85 16.69
N GLN A 13 9.64 -14.81 16.14
CA GLN A 13 9.64 -14.56 14.70
C GLN A 13 10.51 -15.61 13.99
N ALA A 14 10.09 -16.01 12.79
CA ALA A 14 10.65 -17.06 11.95
C ALA A 14 12.09 -16.85 11.41
N ALA A 15 12.95 -16.07 12.07
CA ALA A 15 14.21 -15.61 11.47
C ALA A 15 15.43 -15.55 12.40
N ALA A 16 15.42 -16.23 13.55
CA ALA A 16 16.62 -16.32 14.38
C ALA A 16 17.47 -17.54 13.96
N PRO A 17 18.75 -17.35 13.55
CA PRO A 17 19.63 -18.45 13.21
C PRO A 17 19.83 -19.37 14.41
N ALA A 18 19.55 -20.66 14.25
CA ALA A 18 19.63 -21.73 15.26
C ALA A 18 18.46 -21.84 16.25
N GLU A 19 17.34 -21.15 16.02
CA GLU A 19 16.09 -21.47 16.72
C GLU A 19 15.42 -22.72 16.12
N PRO A 20 14.57 -23.43 16.90
CA PRO A 20 13.81 -24.56 16.40
C PRO A 20 12.94 -24.16 15.21
N LEU A 21 12.99 -24.94 14.12
CA LEU A 21 12.05 -24.86 13.00
C LEU A 21 10.74 -25.59 13.33
N THR A 22 10.43 -25.76 14.62
CA THR A 22 9.30 -26.54 15.09
C THR A 22 8.38 -25.67 15.90
N ASP A 23 7.09 -25.66 15.56
CA ASP A 23 6.05 -25.03 16.37
C ASP A 23 5.13 -26.08 17.04
N ASP A 24 4.05 -25.63 17.68
CA ASP A 24 3.14 -26.48 18.47
C ASP A 24 1.72 -26.49 17.87
N ASP A 25 1.62 -26.52 16.55
CA ASP A 25 0.33 -26.55 15.84
C ASP A 25 -0.11 -27.99 15.45
N GLY A 26 0.78 -28.96 15.58
CA GLY A 26 0.55 -30.37 15.27
C GLY A 26 0.79 -30.77 13.80
N VAL A 27 1.32 -29.86 12.98
CA VAL A 27 1.79 -30.10 11.61
C VAL A 27 3.25 -30.59 11.63
N PRO A 28 3.64 -31.57 10.80
CA PRO A 28 5.03 -32.02 10.75
C PRO A 28 5.97 -30.98 10.14
N ASP A 29 6.97 -30.56 10.92
CA ASP A 29 8.03 -29.66 10.47
C ASP A 29 9.19 -30.32 9.70
N PRO A 30 9.90 -29.57 8.85
CA PRO A 30 9.56 -28.20 8.41
C PRO A 30 8.39 -28.22 7.42
N GLU A 31 7.51 -27.22 7.51
CA GLU A 31 6.36 -27.08 6.58
C GLU A 31 6.78 -26.87 5.11
N LEU A 32 8.00 -26.36 4.89
CA LEU A 32 8.61 -26.19 3.56
C LEU A 32 9.82 -27.12 3.41
N SER A 33 9.87 -27.87 2.32
CA SER A 33 11.07 -28.64 2.00
C SER A 33 12.25 -27.71 1.65
N GLY A 34 13.47 -28.24 1.72
CA GLY A 34 14.65 -27.47 1.31
C GLY A 34 14.61 -27.04 -0.16
N ASP A 35 13.98 -27.85 -1.02
CA ASP A 35 13.80 -27.54 -2.44
C ASP A 35 12.77 -26.41 -2.62
N ASP A 36 11.64 -26.46 -1.91
CA ASP A 36 10.63 -25.38 -1.95
C ASP A 36 11.21 -24.05 -1.47
N LEU A 37 12.02 -24.07 -0.40
CA LEU A 37 12.71 -22.90 0.10
C LEU A 37 13.69 -22.35 -0.94
N PHE A 38 14.46 -23.22 -1.61
CA PHE A 38 15.40 -22.82 -2.65
C PHE A 38 14.67 -22.19 -3.84
N ASP A 39 13.57 -22.79 -4.30
CA ASP A 39 12.76 -22.27 -5.39
C ASP A 39 12.15 -20.90 -5.06
N LEU A 40 11.65 -20.72 -3.82
CA LEU A 40 11.11 -19.43 -3.36
C LEU A 40 12.17 -18.33 -3.26
N VAL A 41 13.36 -18.66 -2.75
CA VAL A 41 14.49 -17.74 -2.69
C VAL A 41 14.96 -17.37 -4.09
N ALA A 42 15.08 -18.36 -4.99
CA ALA A 42 15.46 -18.12 -6.38
C ALA A 42 14.45 -17.22 -7.10
N PHE A 43 13.15 -17.47 -6.94
CA PHE A 43 12.09 -16.59 -7.44
C PHE A 43 12.29 -15.15 -6.93
N SER A 44 12.42 -14.96 -5.61
CA SER A 44 12.56 -13.65 -4.98
C SER A 44 13.81 -12.89 -5.44
N MET A 45 14.93 -13.59 -5.61
CA MET A 45 16.20 -12.99 -6.07
C MET A 45 16.20 -12.63 -7.57
N LEU A 46 15.30 -13.23 -8.35
CA LEU A 46 15.20 -13.02 -9.80
C LEU A 46 14.07 -12.05 -10.18
N LEU A 47 13.33 -11.51 -9.20
CA LEU A 47 12.39 -10.42 -9.42
C LEU A 47 13.11 -9.15 -9.88
N ALA A 48 12.72 -8.63 -11.04
CA ALA A 48 13.26 -7.38 -11.55
C ALA A 48 12.73 -6.19 -10.75
N ALA A 49 13.57 -5.18 -10.53
CA ALA A 49 13.14 -3.90 -10.01
C ALA A 49 12.22 -3.18 -11.01
N PRO A 50 11.24 -2.39 -10.55
CA PRO A 50 10.44 -1.52 -11.41
C PRO A 50 11.34 -0.63 -12.27
N GLN A 51 10.97 -0.49 -13.55
CA GLN A 51 11.68 0.43 -14.44
C GLN A 51 11.30 1.88 -14.09
N PRO A 52 12.28 2.78 -13.89
CA PRO A 52 11.99 4.19 -13.73
C PRO A 52 11.50 4.79 -15.05
N ASP A 53 10.73 5.87 -14.93
CA ASP A 53 10.23 6.60 -16.08
C ASP A 53 11.37 7.36 -16.79
N PRO A 54 11.20 7.66 -18.09
CA PRO A 54 12.13 8.54 -18.79
C PRO A 54 12.25 9.90 -18.07
N PRO A 55 13.48 10.43 -17.86
CA PRO A 55 13.67 11.69 -17.16
C PRO A 55 13.05 12.85 -17.94
N THR A 56 12.44 13.78 -17.22
CA THR A 56 11.91 15.04 -17.75
C THR A 56 12.66 16.22 -17.12
N PRO A 57 12.57 17.44 -17.68
CA PRO A 57 13.18 18.60 -17.05
C PRO A 57 12.71 18.82 -15.61
N GLU A 58 11.47 18.44 -15.28
CA GLU A 58 10.90 18.53 -13.94
C GLU A 58 11.52 17.50 -12.99
N THR A 59 11.58 16.22 -13.38
CA THR A 59 12.14 15.16 -12.53
C THR A 59 13.66 15.32 -12.35
N GLU A 60 14.35 15.90 -13.33
CA GLU A 60 15.76 16.26 -13.22
C GLU A 60 16.01 17.38 -12.18
N ARG A 61 15.16 18.42 -12.17
CA ARG A 61 15.22 19.47 -11.12
C ARG A 61 14.85 18.91 -9.75
N GLY A 62 13.85 18.04 -9.69
CA GLY A 62 13.47 17.29 -8.50
C GLY A 62 14.62 16.48 -7.92
N ARG A 63 15.32 15.69 -8.76
CA ARG A 63 16.52 14.93 -8.36
C ARG A 63 17.63 15.84 -7.83
N ALA A 64 17.87 16.97 -8.49
CA ALA A 64 18.88 17.93 -8.05
C ALA A 64 18.53 18.54 -6.68
N THR A 65 17.27 18.92 -6.47
CA THR A 65 16.77 19.40 -5.18
C THR A 65 16.85 18.32 -4.10
N PHE A 66 16.46 17.07 -4.41
CA PHE A 66 16.56 15.92 -3.52
C PHE A 66 17.99 15.71 -2.98
N GLY A 67 18.99 15.80 -3.87
CA GLY A 67 20.40 15.77 -3.48
C GLY A 67 20.79 16.96 -2.61
N ARG A 68 20.40 18.18 -3.02
CA ARG A 68 20.75 19.44 -2.34
C ARG A 68 20.21 19.54 -0.93
N ILE A 69 18.97 19.11 -0.68
CA ILE A 69 18.35 19.16 0.66
C ILE A 69 18.86 18.04 1.58
N GLY A 70 19.63 17.09 1.05
CA GLY A 70 20.34 16.08 1.82
C GLY A 70 19.64 14.73 1.93
N CYS A 71 18.55 14.49 1.19
CA CYS A 71 17.89 13.17 1.16
C CYS A 71 18.83 12.06 0.68
N ALA A 72 19.71 12.40 -0.28
CA ALA A 72 20.69 11.48 -0.85
C ALA A 72 21.82 11.05 0.12
N ALA A 73 21.82 11.52 1.37
CA ALA A 73 22.76 11.05 2.40
C ALA A 73 22.48 9.60 2.81
N CYS A 74 21.20 9.21 2.88
CA CYS A 74 20.76 7.84 3.17
C CYS A 74 20.14 7.20 1.92
N HIS A 75 19.37 7.97 1.14
CA HIS A 75 18.79 7.52 -0.12
C HIS A 75 19.77 7.67 -1.29
N VAL A 76 20.92 7.00 -1.18
CA VAL A 76 22.03 7.12 -2.12
C VAL A 76 21.60 6.63 -3.52
N PRO A 77 21.79 7.44 -4.59
CA PRO A 77 21.24 7.13 -5.91
C PRO A 77 21.61 5.77 -6.47
N SER A 78 22.81 5.27 -6.17
CA SER A 78 23.24 3.97 -6.64
C SER A 78 24.18 3.25 -5.69
N LEU A 79 24.00 1.93 -5.60
CA LEU A 79 24.96 1.00 -5.01
C LEU A 79 25.72 0.25 -6.11
N VAL A 80 27.01 0.02 -5.90
CA VAL A 80 27.83 -0.75 -6.85
C VAL A 80 27.83 -2.22 -6.41
N GLY A 81 27.20 -3.07 -7.20
CA GLY A 81 27.20 -4.52 -7.01
C GLY A 81 28.14 -5.24 -7.98
N PRO A 82 28.32 -6.57 -7.82
CA PRO A 82 29.15 -7.39 -8.70
C PRO A 82 28.75 -7.37 -10.18
N ARG A 83 27.51 -6.95 -10.47
CA ARG A 83 26.92 -6.90 -11.83
C ARG A 83 26.71 -5.46 -12.33
N GLY A 84 27.24 -4.46 -11.63
CA GLY A 84 27.15 -3.05 -12.01
C GLY A 84 26.40 -2.18 -11.01
N ALA A 85 26.12 -0.95 -11.43
CA ALA A 85 25.40 0.04 -10.64
C ALA A 85 23.91 -0.31 -10.52
N LEU A 86 23.40 -0.31 -9.30
CA LEU A 86 21.99 -0.55 -8.96
C LEU A 86 21.37 0.79 -8.55
N PRO A 87 20.39 1.34 -9.29
CA PRO A 87 19.78 2.63 -8.98
C PRO A 87 18.73 2.52 -7.86
N VAL A 88 19.16 2.10 -6.68
CA VAL A 88 18.30 1.67 -5.57
C VAL A 88 17.75 2.83 -4.72
N TYR A 89 18.44 3.99 -4.74
CA TYR A 89 18.10 5.14 -3.88
C TYR A 89 18.00 4.77 -2.39
N SER A 90 18.99 4.03 -1.93
CA SER A 90 19.16 3.55 -0.56
C SER A 90 20.60 3.10 -0.36
N ASP A 91 21.12 3.31 0.84
CA ASP A 91 22.39 2.73 1.29
C ASP A 91 22.24 1.35 1.93
N LEU A 92 21.00 0.90 2.17
CA LEU A 92 20.63 -0.32 2.88
C LEU A 92 21.21 -0.41 4.31
N LEU A 93 21.61 0.72 4.89
CA LEU A 93 22.11 0.81 6.26
C LEU A 93 20.97 1.09 7.23
N LEU A 94 21.24 0.89 8.53
CA LEU A 94 20.33 1.25 9.62
C LEU A 94 20.56 2.72 9.99
N HIS A 95 19.47 3.46 10.16
CA HIS A 95 19.49 4.86 10.61
C HIS A 95 18.47 5.09 11.71
N ASP A 96 18.83 5.95 12.66
CA ASP A 96 17.92 6.40 13.71
C ASP A 96 16.86 7.34 13.12
N MET A 97 15.61 6.87 13.05
CA MET A 97 14.45 7.62 12.57
C MET A 97 13.76 8.41 13.68
N GLY A 98 14.34 8.43 14.89
CA GLY A 98 13.86 9.21 16.03
C GLY A 98 12.75 8.53 16.83
N GLU A 99 12.54 9.02 18.05
CA GLU A 99 11.58 8.45 19.02
C GLU A 99 10.14 8.46 18.50
N SER A 100 9.75 9.45 17.68
CA SER A 100 8.39 9.52 17.11
C SER A 100 8.06 8.38 16.15
N LEU A 101 9.09 7.71 15.62
CA LEU A 101 9.00 6.56 14.74
C LEU A 101 9.54 5.29 15.40
N ALA A 102 9.79 5.30 16.71
CA ALA A 102 10.22 4.09 17.39
C ALA A 102 9.06 3.11 17.58
N ASP A 103 9.29 1.82 17.30
CA ASP A 103 8.31 0.75 17.52
C ASP A 103 8.50 0.00 18.86
N GLY A 104 9.59 0.31 19.57
CA GLY A 104 9.96 -0.32 20.84
C GLY A 104 10.52 -1.74 20.70
N ILE A 105 10.75 -2.23 19.48
CA ILE A 105 11.24 -3.58 19.18
C ILE A 105 12.76 -3.53 19.00
N GLN A 106 13.49 -4.29 19.83
CA GLN A 106 14.93 -4.44 19.66
C GLN A 106 15.24 -5.69 18.83
N MET A 107 15.87 -5.52 17.67
CA MET A 107 16.26 -6.62 16.78
C MET A 107 17.78 -6.76 16.73
N GLY A 108 18.33 -7.66 17.54
CA GLY A 108 19.77 -7.83 17.68
C GLY A 108 20.44 -6.58 18.25
N VAL A 109 21.27 -5.92 17.43
CA VAL A 109 21.95 -4.66 17.80
C VAL A 109 21.16 -3.40 17.43
N ALA A 110 20.11 -3.54 16.63
CA ALA A 110 19.26 -2.41 16.23
C ALA A 110 18.28 -2.05 17.36
N LYS A 111 18.18 -0.75 17.66
CA LYS A 111 17.17 -0.20 18.57
C LYS A 111 15.82 -0.07 17.85
N GLY A 112 14.75 0.07 18.62
CA GLY A 112 13.40 0.25 18.05
C GLY A 112 13.19 1.54 17.25
N SER A 113 14.14 2.49 17.29
CA SER A 113 14.12 3.68 16.43
C SER A 113 14.97 3.54 15.16
N GLU A 114 15.72 2.44 15.02
CA GLU A 114 16.66 2.25 13.92
C GLU A 114 16.06 1.37 12.82
N PHE A 115 15.91 1.94 11.62
CA PHE A 115 15.33 1.24 10.48
C PHE A 115 16.29 1.24 9.30
N ARG A 116 16.22 0.17 8.50
CA ARG A 116 16.96 0.11 7.23
C ARG A 116 16.37 1.13 6.26
N THR A 117 17.21 1.92 5.60
CA THR A 117 16.76 2.83 4.54
C THR A 117 16.01 2.04 3.46
N ALA A 118 14.71 2.27 3.33
CA ALA A 118 13.91 1.61 2.29
C ALA A 118 14.37 2.07 0.89
N PRO A 119 14.56 1.14 -0.07
CA PRO A 119 14.78 1.49 -1.48
C PRO A 119 13.65 2.36 -2.03
N LEU A 120 13.97 3.42 -2.78
CA LEU A 120 12.95 4.29 -3.40
C LEU A 120 12.59 3.89 -4.84
N TRP A 121 13.24 2.87 -5.41
CA TRP A 121 12.77 2.29 -6.67
C TRP A 121 11.34 1.75 -6.51
N GLY A 122 10.43 2.04 -7.45
CA GLY A 122 9.04 1.60 -7.32
C GLY A 122 8.23 2.31 -6.23
N VAL A 123 8.74 3.35 -5.56
CA VAL A 123 8.09 3.94 -4.37
C VAL A 123 6.66 4.42 -4.65
N ALA A 124 6.34 4.79 -5.89
CA ALA A 124 4.99 5.18 -6.30
C ALA A 124 3.94 4.07 -6.10
N ALA A 125 4.34 2.80 -6.07
CA ALA A 125 3.46 1.64 -5.93
C ALA A 125 3.29 1.15 -4.48
N THR A 126 4.00 1.74 -3.53
CA THR A 126 4.22 1.12 -2.20
C THR A 126 3.54 1.85 -1.05
N ALA A 127 2.65 2.80 -1.34
CA ALA A 127 1.84 3.43 -0.29
C ALA A 127 1.00 2.36 0.44
N PRO A 128 0.76 2.50 1.76
CA PRO A 128 1.26 3.57 2.63
C PRO A 128 2.74 3.39 3.04
N TYR A 129 3.36 4.49 3.47
CA TYR A 129 4.79 4.62 3.73
C TYR A 129 5.15 4.59 5.22
N LEU A 130 6.46 4.51 5.48
CA LEU A 130 7.09 4.24 6.78
C LEU A 130 6.86 2.80 7.25
N HIS A 131 7.59 2.38 8.29
CA HIS A 131 7.60 0.98 8.73
C HIS A 131 6.23 0.49 9.24
N ASP A 132 5.36 1.40 9.67
CA ASP A 132 4.04 1.11 10.21
C ASP A 132 2.88 1.59 9.32
N GLY A 133 3.18 2.11 8.13
CA GLY A 133 2.17 2.55 7.17
C GLY A 133 1.36 3.78 7.60
N ARG A 134 1.82 4.60 8.56
CA ARG A 134 1.05 5.79 9.00
C ARG A 134 1.00 6.92 7.96
N ALA A 135 1.92 6.93 6.99
CA ALA A 135 2.05 7.98 5.99
C ALA A 135 1.35 7.59 4.67
N MET A 136 0.27 8.27 4.32
CA MET A 136 -0.51 7.92 3.11
C MET A 136 0.05 8.51 1.82
N THR A 137 0.88 9.54 1.93
CA THR A 137 1.49 10.24 0.79
C THR A 137 3.00 10.37 0.98
N LEU A 138 3.74 10.49 -0.12
CA LEU A 138 5.18 10.73 -0.09
C LEU A 138 5.51 12.02 0.70
N ALA A 139 4.70 13.08 0.53
CA ALA A 139 4.83 14.32 1.29
C ALA A 139 4.69 14.07 2.81
N SER A 140 3.64 13.37 3.24
CA SER A 140 3.45 13.04 4.66
C SER A 140 4.57 12.15 5.20
N ALA A 141 5.11 11.25 4.38
CA ALA A 141 6.25 10.42 4.77
C ALA A 141 7.48 11.29 5.02
N ILE A 142 7.77 12.24 4.11
CA ILE A 142 8.88 13.20 4.26
C ILE A 142 8.69 14.05 5.53
N GLU A 143 7.48 14.58 5.77
CA GLU A 143 7.13 15.37 6.96
C GLU A 143 7.32 14.64 8.29
N LEU A 144 7.21 13.31 8.27
CA LEU A 144 7.35 12.47 9.45
C LEU A 144 8.78 11.98 9.70
N HIS A 145 9.74 12.24 8.80
CA HIS A 145 11.13 11.89 9.04
C HIS A 145 11.66 12.64 10.27
N ASP A 146 12.17 11.92 11.26
CA ASP A 146 12.82 12.48 12.44
C ASP A 146 14.24 11.92 12.58
N GLY A 147 14.85 12.00 13.77
CA GLY A 147 16.21 11.50 14.01
C GLY A 147 17.23 12.06 13.01
N GLU A 148 17.97 11.17 12.34
CA GLU A 148 18.95 11.53 11.30
C GLU A 148 18.31 12.20 10.07
N GLY A 149 17.08 11.80 9.73
CA GLY A 149 16.32 12.36 8.61
C GLY A 149 15.78 13.77 8.86
N LYS A 150 15.72 14.21 10.12
CA LYS A 150 15.13 15.49 10.54
C LYS A 150 15.65 16.70 9.77
N ARG A 151 16.97 16.75 9.51
CA ARG A 151 17.58 17.88 8.77
C ARG A 151 17.07 17.97 7.33
N ALA A 152 16.91 16.82 6.65
CA ALA A 152 16.40 16.78 5.28
C ALA A 152 14.92 17.14 5.23
N ARG A 153 14.12 16.65 6.20
CA ARG A 153 12.72 17.07 6.40
C ARG A 153 12.61 18.59 6.56
N ASP A 154 13.36 19.16 7.49
CA ASP A 154 13.26 20.60 7.79
C ASP A 154 13.66 21.44 6.56
N ALA A 155 14.64 20.97 5.77
CA ALA A 155 14.99 21.60 4.50
C ALA A 155 13.87 21.47 3.44
N TRP A 156 13.18 20.33 3.36
CA TRP A 156 12.02 20.14 2.49
C TRP A 156 10.84 21.04 2.87
N LEU A 157 10.56 21.19 4.17
CA LEU A 157 9.52 22.10 4.68
C LEU A 157 9.79 23.56 4.31
N ALA A 158 11.07 23.93 4.20
CA ALA A 158 11.49 25.28 3.83
C ALA A 158 11.49 25.56 2.30
N LEU A 159 11.29 24.54 1.45
CA LEU A 159 11.23 24.72 -0.01
C LEU A 159 9.99 25.49 -0.44
N ALA A 160 10.05 26.10 -1.62
CA ALA A 160 8.85 26.60 -2.29
C ALA A 160 7.96 25.43 -2.76
N ASP A 161 6.66 25.67 -2.91
CA ASP A 161 5.70 24.64 -3.37
C ASP A 161 6.12 24.00 -4.70
N ALA A 162 6.65 24.80 -5.62
CA ALA A 162 7.15 24.32 -6.90
C ALA A 162 8.32 23.32 -6.74
N GLU A 163 9.27 23.61 -5.85
CA GLU A 163 10.40 22.70 -5.60
C GLU A 163 9.96 21.43 -4.88
N ARG A 164 8.98 21.51 -3.96
CA ARG A 164 8.36 20.32 -3.35
C ARG A 164 7.71 19.44 -4.40
N ALA A 165 6.92 20.02 -5.30
CA ALA A 165 6.27 19.30 -6.39
C ALA A 165 7.29 18.60 -7.29
N GLU A 166 8.40 19.27 -7.63
CA GLU A 166 9.48 18.68 -8.43
C GLU A 166 10.12 17.47 -7.73
N VAL A 167 10.37 17.54 -6.41
CA VAL A 167 10.89 16.40 -5.64
C VAL A 167 9.90 15.24 -5.64
N LEU A 168 8.60 15.51 -5.46
CA LEU A 168 7.57 14.47 -5.49
C LEU A 168 7.46 13.83 -6.88
N ALA A 169 7.47 14.63 -7.95
CA ALA A 169 7.49 14.14 -9.33
C ALA A 169 8.72 13.26 -9.61
N PHE A 170 9.89 13.64 -9.07
CA PHE A 170 11.08 12.81 -9.14
C PHE A 170 10.90 11.47 -8.42
N LEU A 171 10.41 11.46 -7.18
CA LEU A 171 10.15 10.21 -6.44
C LEU A 171 9.16 9.31 -7.17
N GLU A 172 8.08 9.88 -7.69
CA GLU A 172 7.07 9.17 -8.48
C GLU A 172 7.63 8.61 -9.79
N SER A 173 8.68 9.22 -10.34
CA SER A 173 9.36 8.74 -11.55
C SER A 173 10.28 7.53 -11.33
N LEU A 174 10.50 7.10 -10.08
CA LEU A 174 11.35 5.95 -9.77
C LEU A 174 10.68 4.59 -10.06
N GLY A 175 9.55 4.59 -10.77
CA GLY A 175 8.83 3.41 -11.25
C GLY A 175 7.60 3.06 -10.41
N GLY A 176 6.78 2.15 -10.93
CA GLY A 176 5.63 1.59 -10.22
C GLY A 176 4.31 2.36 -10.38
N ARG A 177 4.29 3.47 -11.11
CA ARG A 177 3.05 4.24 -11.34
C ARG A 177 1.98 3.45 -12.11
N ASP A 178 2.40 2.59 -13.03
CA ASP A 178 1.55 1.73 -13.86
C ASP A 178 0.91 0.55 -13.08
N VAL A 179 1.45 0.23 -11.90
CA VAL A 179 0.92 -0.81 -11.00
C VAL A 179 0.29 -0.23 -9.73
N ARG A 180 0.19 1.10 -9.63
CA ARG A 180 -0.39 1.81 -8.48
C ARG A 180 -1.90 1.58 -8.30
N SER A 181 -2.60 0.98 -9.26
CA SER A 181 -4.00 0.63 -9.06
C SER A 181 -4.11 -0.49 -8.03
N THR A 182 -4.64 -0.19 -6.85
CA THR A 182 -4.90 -1.13 -5.74
C THR A 182 -6.03 -2.13 -6.04
N GLY A 183 -6.32 -2.40 -7.30
CA GLY A 183 -7.11 -3.54 -7.75
C GLY A 183 -6.19 -4.51 -8.48
N LEU A 184 -6.32 -5.81 -8.22
CA LEU A 184 -5.59 -6.86 -8.98
C LEU A 184 -5.85 -6.78 -10.50
N ILE A 185 -6.89 -6.04 -10.91
CA ILE A 185 -7.30 -5.82 -12.29
C ILE A 185 -6.91 -4.40 -12.72
N LYS A 186 -6.09 -4.31 -13.76
CA LYS A 186 -5.65 -3.06 -14.36
C LYS A 186 -6.77 -2.45 -15.23
N PRO A 187 -6.80 -1.13 -15.40
CA PRO A 187 -7.68 -0.51 -16.40
C PRO A 187 -7.52 -1.14 -17.78
N GLY A 188 -8.62 -1.56 -18.40
CA GLY A 188 -8.60 -2.13 -19.75
C GLY A 188 -8.12 -3.59 -19.83
N ASP A 189 -7.98 -4.29 -18.71
CA ASP A 189 -7.80 -5.75 -18.72
C ASP A 189 -8.90 -6.43 -19.53
N ALA A 190 -8.52 -7.50 -20.23
CA ALA A 190 -9.41 -8.20 -21.16
C ALA A 190 -10.72 -8.61 -20.48
N VAL A 191 -11.85 -8.29 -21.12
CA VAL A 191 -13.17 -8.71 -20.65
C VAL A 191 -13.37 -10.18 -21.01
N PRO A 192 -13.78 -11.04 -20.06
CA PRO A 192 -14.15 -12.42 -20.32
C PRO A 192 -15.22 -12.55 -21.41
N ALA A 193 -15.29 -13.71 -22.07
CA ALA A 193 -16.23 -13.91 -23.16
C ALA A 193 -17.68 -13.86 -22.67
N ALA A 194 -18.60 -13.64 -23.61
CA ALA A 194 -20.02 -13.68 -23.28
C ALA A 194 -20.43 -15.04 -22.70
N GLY A 195 -21.12 -15.02 -21.55
CA GLY A 195 -21.51 -16.21 -20.79
C GLY A 195 -20.47 -16.69 -19.78
N GLU A 196 -19.26 -16.11 -19.78
CA GLU A 196 -18.26 -16.34 -18.74
C GLU A 196 -18.46 -15.35 -17.58
N MET A 197 -17.98 -15.73 -16.39
CA MET A 197 -18.02 -14.86 -15.21
C MET A 197 -17.24 -13.56 -15.50
N GLY A 198 -17.75 -12.41 -15.07
CA GLY A 198 -17.17 -11.09 -15.34
C GLY A 198 -17.35 -10.57 -16.78
N GLY A 199 -17.80 -11.41 -17.71
CA GLY A 199 -18.17 -11.03 -19.08
C GLY A 199 -19.66 -10.65 -19.21
N PRO A 200 -20.09 -10.20 -20.39
CA PRO A 200 -21.52 -10.03 -20.70
C PRO A 200 -22.29 -11.33 -20.50
N LEU A 201 -23.54 -11.26 -20.03
CA LEU A 201 -24.40 -12.45 -19.87
C LEU A 201 -24.56 -13.27 -21.16
N ARG A 202 -24.59 -12.57 -22.30
CA ARG A 202 -24.77 -13.14 -23.64
C ARG A 202 -24.04 -12.31 -24.68
N PRO A 203 -23.85 -12.81 -25.91
CA PRO A 203 -23.37 -11.98 -27.00
C PRO A 203 -24.25 -10.73 -27.15
N LEU A 204 -23.61 -9.57 -27.18
CA LEU A 204 -24.26 -8.27 -27.27
C LEU A 204 -24.35 -7.83 -28.73
N SER A 205 -25.48 -7.21 -29.10
CA SER A 205 -25.67 -6.60 -30.41
C SER A 205 -25.04 -5.20 -30.48
N GLY A 206 -24.88 -4.61 -31.67
CA GLY A 206 -24.05 -3.42 -31.90
C GLY A 206 -24.19 -2.29 -30.86
N GLU A 207 -25.42 -1.86 -30.55
CA GLU A 207 -25.66 -0.79 -29.56
C GLU A 207 -25.41 -1.27 -28.13
N GLU A 208 -25.84 -2.48 -27.78
CA GLU A 208 -25.61 -3.08 -26.46
C GLU A 208 -24.12 -3.28 -26.17
N ALA A 209 -23.35 -3.72 -27.17
CA ALA A 209 -21.92 -3.88 -27.08
C ALA A 209 -21.21 -2.53 -26.87
N SER A 210 -21.69 -1.48 -27.54
CA SER A 210 -21.17 -0.12 -27.39
C SER A 210 -21.46 0.44 -26.00
N GLN A 211 -22.70 0.26 -25.50
CA GLN A 211 -23.08 0.67 -24.14
C GLN A 211 -22.31 -0.11 -23.08
N TRP A 212 -22.12 -1.42 -23.27
CA TRP A 212 -21.32 -2.25 -22.36
C TRP A 212 -19.87 -1.80 -22.30
N ALA A 213 -19.26 -1.49 -23.46
CA ALA A 213 -17.89 -0.99 -23.52
C ALA A 213 -17.73 0.35 -22.78
N LEU A 214 -18.67 1.29 -22.98
CA LEU A 214 -18.69 2.57 -22.25
C LEU A 214 -18.87 2.37 -20.74
N GLY A 215 -19.75 1.45 -20.35
CA GLY A 215 -19.93 1.08 -18.94
C GLY A 215 -18.68 0.49 -18.32
N ARG A 216 -17.97 -0.38 -19.06
CA ARG A 216 -16.69 -0.95 -18.64
C ARG A 216 -15.60 0.12 -18.50
N GLU A 217 -15.49 1.04 -19.46
CA GLU A 217 -14.57 2.17 -19.38
C GLU A 217 -14.83 3.02 -18.13
N MET A 218 -16.10 3.27 -17.80
CA MET A 218 -16.47 4.01 -16.60
C MET A 218 -16.16 3.22 -15.32
N PHE A 219 -16.40 1.91 -15.31
CA PHE A 219 -16.09 1.04 -14.17
C PHE A 219 -14.58 0.99 -13.88
N ASP A 220 -13.77 1.03 -14.94
CA ASP A 220 -12.32 1.02 -14.87
C ASP A 220 -11.71 2.40 -14.65
N ARG A 221 -12.49 3.48 -14.74
CA ARG A 221 -11.95 4.83 -14.62
C ARG A 221 -11.49 5.10 -13.19
N ASP A 222 -10.26 5.57 -13.08
CA ASP A 222 -9.78 6.21 -11.86
C ASP A 222 -10.41 7.61 -11.75
N HIS A 223 -11.00 7.89 -10.61
CA HIS A 223 -11.58 9.17 -10.27
C HIS A 223 -10.58 9.96 -9.43
N GLY A 224 -10.19 11.14 -9.92
CA GLY A 224 -9.45 12.11 -9.13
C GLY A 224 -10.39 13.01 -8.32
N PHE A 225 -9.80 13.92 -7.53
CA PHE A 225 -10.56 14.93 -6.80
C PHE A 225 -11.32 15.88 -7.73
N GLU A 226 -10.72 16.25 -8.85
CA GLU A 226 -11.36 17.07 -9.90
C GLU A 226 -12.55 16.36 -10.55
N ASP A 227 -12.58 15.02 -10.51
CA ASP A 227 -13.72 14.20 -10.96
C ASP A 227 -14.80 14.02 -9.87
N GLY A 228 -14.63 14.62 -8.69
CA GLY A 228 -15.61 14.59 -7.61
C GLY A 228 -15.48 13.41 -6.63
N LEU A 229 -14.33 12.74 -6.56
CA LEU A 229 -14.07 11.67 -5.57
C LEU A 229 -14.33 12.10 -4.11
N GLY A 230 -14.21 13.41 -3.85
CA GLY A 230 -14.51 14.01 -2.56
C GLY A 230 -13.32 13.94 -1.59
N PRO A 231 -13.45 14.57 -0.41
CA PRO A 231 -12.34 14.72 0.52
C PRO A 231 -12.03 13.45 1.32
N VAL A 232 -12.94 12.45 1.34
CA VAL A 232 -12.77 11.16 2.01
C VAL A 232 -13.34 10.05 1.12
N PHE A 233 -12.63 8.93 1.00
CA PHE A 233 -13.00 7.83 0.10
C PHE A 233 -12.40 6.49 0.54
N ASN A 234 -12.89 5.38 -0.01
CA ASN A 234 -12.40 4.02 0.27
C ASN A 234 -11.71 3.37 -0.93
N GLY A 235 -12.00 3.85 -2.13
CA GLY A 235 -11.38 3.48 -3.40
C GLY A 235 -11.62 4.60 -4.40
N ASP A 236 -10.79 4.68 -5.43
CA ASP A 236 -10.80 5.68 -6.49
C ASP A 236 -11.47 5.17 -7.78
N SER A 237 -11.99 3.96 -7.77
CA SER A 237 -12.67 3.33 -8.90
C SER A 237 -13.62 2.23 -8.46
N CYS A 238 -14.54 1.82 -9.33
CA CYS A 238 -15.41 0.66 -9.06
C CYS A 238 -14.59 -0.64 -8.96
N ARG A 239 -13.59 -0.80 -9.85
CA ARG A 239 -12.69 -1.96 -9.84
C ARG A 239 -11.77 -2.04 -8.62
N ALA A 240 -11.56 -0.96 -7.88
CA ALA A 240 -10.78 -1.01 -6.62
C ALA A 240 -11.50 -1.79 -5.51
N CYS A 241 -12.81 -2.03 -5.65
CA CYS A 241 -13.60 -2.76 -4.66
C CYS A 241 -14.35 -3.98 -5.25
N HIS A 242 -14.65 -4.00 -6.54
CA HIS A 242 -15.44 -5.06 -7.18
C HIS A 242 -14.61 -5.88 -8.18
N PHE A 243 -13.71 -6.74 -7.69
CA PHE A 243 -12.70 -7.37 -8.55
C PHE A 243 -12.27 -8.79 -8.18
N ASP A 244 -12.76 -9.38 -7.09
CA ASP A 244 -12.37 -10.73 -6.66
C ASP A 244 -13.53 -11.72 -6.83
N PRO A 245 -13.37 -12.83 -7.58
CA PRO A 245 -12.14 -13.27 -8.28
C PRO A 245 -11.89 -12.59 -9.64
N MET A 246 -12.80 -11.72 -10.08
CA MET A 246 -12.68 -10.98 -11.32
C MET A 246 -13.55 -9.72 -11.30
N ILE A 247 -13.49 -8.93 -12.37
CA ILE A 247 -14.24 -7.69 -12.52
C ILE A 247 -15.74 -7.90 -12.20
N GLY A 248 -16.30 -7.01 -11.38
CA GLY A 248 -17.68 -7.11 -10.91
C GLY A 248 -17.87 -8.14 -9.78
N GLY A 249 -16.83 -8.87 -9.37
CA GLY A 249 -16.82 -9.73 -8.20
C GLY A 249 -16.99 -8.96 -6.90
N ALA A 250 -16.94 -9.69 -5.78
CA ALA A 250 -16.89 -9.04 -4.48
C ALA A 250 -15.49 -8.42 -4.26
N GLY A 251 -15.36 -7.64 -3.20
CA GLY A 251 -14.04 -7.23 -2.72
C GLY A 251 -13.48 -8.29 -1.76
N PRO A 252 -12.16 -8.52 -1.75
CA PRO A 252 -11.50 -9.22 -0.65
C PRO A 252 -11.59 -8.42 0.65
N LEU A 253 -11.26 -9.04 1.78
CA LEU A 253 -11.47 -8.45 3.11
C LEU A 253 -10.73 -7.12 3.33
N ASP A 254 -9.60 -6.93 2.63
CA ASP A 254 -8.74 -5.75 2.72
C ASP A 254 -9.33 -4.52 2.02
N VAL A 255 -10.34 -4.66 1.17
CA VAL A 255 -11.08 -3.54 0.56
C VAL A 255 -12.46 -3.34 1.18
N ASN A 256 -12.77 -4.02 2.29
CA ASN A 256 -14.00 -3.82 3.04
C ASN A 256 -14.10 -2.40 3.59
N VAL A 257 -15.33 -1.89 3.62
CA VAL A 257 -15.62 -0.62 4.25
C VAL A 257 -15.86 -0.85 5.74
N MET A 258 -15.19 -0.09 6.60
CA MET A 258 -15.42 -0.17 8.03
C MET A 258 -16.61 0.71 8.42
N ARG A 259 -17.66 0.07 8.94
CA ARG A 259 -18.79 0.76 9.55
C ARG A 259 -18.56 0.91 11.04
N HIS A 260 -18.84 2.08 11.60
CA HIS A 260 -18.69 2.35 13.03
C HIS A 260 -19.89 3.09 13.62
N GLY A 261 -20.06 2.94 14.93
CA GLY A 261 -21.08 3.63 15.72
C GLY A 261 -21.06 3.23 17.18
N THR A 262 -22.06 3.73 17.92
CA THR A 262 -22.23 3.40 19.34
C THR A 262 -23.47 2.56 19.52
N LEU A 263 -23.33 1.36 20.08
CA LEU A 263 -24.44 0.47 20.42
C LEU A 263 -24.63 0.45 21.94
N THR A 264 -25.83 0.77 22.41
CA THR A 264 -26.23 0.68 23.83
C THR A 264 -27.60 0.02 23.91
N ASP A 265 -27.74 -1.08 24.66
CA ASP A 265 -29.02 -1.79 24.85
C ASP A 265 -29.82 -2.05 23.55
N ALA A 266 -29.11 -2.39 22.47
CA ALA A 266 -29.59 -2.59 21.09
C ALA A 266 -29.90 -1.34 20.26
N ASP A 267 -29.80 -0.13 20.82
CA ASP A 267 -29.92 1.12 20.07
C ASP A 267 -28.59 1.52 19.42
N PHE A 268 -28.57 1.58 18.09
CA PHE A 268 -27.43 2.04 17.32
C PHE A 268 -27.49 3.54 17.09
N THR A 269 -26.46 4.26 17.54
CA THR A 269 -26.27 5.69 17.31
C THR A 269 -25.15 5.92 16.30
N ALA A 270 -25.48 6.62 15.21
CA ALA A 270 -24.51 7.01 14.20
C ALA A 270 -23.62 8.17 14.69
N PRO A 271 -22.31 8.15 14.37
CA PRO A 271 -21.43 9.29 14.61
C PRO A 271 -21.83 10.52 13.79
N ALA A 272 -21.44 11.71 14.24
CA ALA A 272 -21.75 12.97 13.57
C ALA A 272 -21.20 13.05 12.13
N ARG A 273 -20.12 12.31 11.83
CA ARG A 273 -19.46 12.27 10.51
C ARG A 273 -19.98 11.15 9.60
N GLY A 274 -21.07 10.49 10.00
CA GLY A 274 -21.60 9.31 9.31
C GLY A 274 -21.09 8.01 9.92
N THR A 275 -21.59 6.89 9.38
CA THR A 275 -21.29 5.56 9.91
C THR A 275 -20.11 4.87 9.20
N ILE A 276 -19.50 5.53 8.21
CA ILE A 276 -18.42 4.95 7.43
C ILE A 276 -17.09 5.57 7.83
N LEU A 277 -16.18 4.72 8.28
CA LEU A 277 -14.79 5.08 8.49
C LEU A 277 -14.05 4.91 7.17
N HIS A 278 -13.79 6.04 6.51
CA HIS A 278 -13.17 6.05 5.19
C HIS A 278 -11.68 5.69 5.29
N ARG A 279 -11.18 4.95 4.31
CA ARG A 279 -9.78 4.49 4.29
C ARG A 279 -8.81 5.64 3.98
N PHE A 280 -9.24 6.59 3.16
CA PHE A 280 -8.40 7.66 2.63
C PHE A 280 -9.05 9.04 2.85
N SER A 281 -8.20 10.08 2.91
CA SER A 281 -8.58 11.48 3.03
C SER A 281 -7.63 12.36 2.21
N ALA A 282 -8.17 13.39 1.56
CA ALA A 282 -7.45 14.32 0.70
C ALA A 282 -6.89 15.54 1.46
N HIS A 283 -7.42 15.81 2.66
CA HIS A 283 -7.24 17.09 3.35
C HIS A 283 -6.70 16.93 4.77
N GLY A 284 -6.04 15.81 5.06
CA GLY A 284 -5.43 15.55 6.36
C GLY A 284 -5.43 14.07 6.72
N PRO A 285 -5.20 13.74 8.01
CA PRO A 285 -5.22 12.35 8.45
C PRO A 285 -6.57 11.71 8.15
N ARG A 286 -6.55 10.38 7.98
CA ARG A 286 -7.77 9.59 7.80
C ARG A 286 -8.75 9.89 8.94
N PRO A 287 -10.07 9.86 8.70
CA PRO A 287 -11.04 9.94 9.78
C PRO A 287 -10.78 8.82 10.80
N GLU A 288 -10.73 9.17 12.08
CA GLU A 288 -10.65 8.21 13.18
C GLU A 288 -11.98 8.12 13.92
N ALA A 289 -12.19 7.01 14.60
CA ALA A 289 -13.33 6.84 15.47
C ALA A 289 -13.14 7.62 16.78
N ASP A 290 -14.20 8.28 17.23
CA ASP A 290 -14.20 9.18 18.38
C ASP A 290 -15.18 8.62 19.44
N GLY A 291 -14.72 7.61 20.17
CA GLY A 291 -15.49 6.98 21.25
C GLY A 291 -16.58 6.00 20.81
N GLN A 292 -16.63 5.60 19.53
CA GLN A 292 -17.51 4.53 19.05
C GLN A 292 -17.09 3.17 19.61
N ASN A 293 -18.06 2.31 19.92
CA ASN A 293 -17.83 1.00 20.55
C ASN A 293 -18.16 -0.21 19.66
N VAL A 294 -18.69 0.01 18.46
CA VAL A 294 -18.96 -1.03 17.47
C VAL A 294 -18.27 -0.69 16.16
N PHE A 295 -17.59 -1.70 15.62
CA PHE A 295 -16.87 -1.67 14.35
C PHE A 295 -17.24 -2.92 13.57
N GLU A 296 -17.71 -2.73 12.36
CA GLU A 296 -18.24 -3.80 11.53
C GLU A 296 -17.66 -3.68 10.11
N PRO A 297 -16.84 -4.64 9.66
CA PRO A 297 -16.41 -4.68 8.27
C PRO A 297 -17.62 -5.02 7.39
N ARG A 298 -17.83 -4.21 6.35
CA ARG A 298 -18.88 -4.42 5.35
C ARG A 298 -18.20 -4.79 4.04
N GLN A 299 -18.42 -6.04 3.64
CA GLN A 299 -17.86 -6.53 2.40
C GLN A 299 -18.53 -5.87 1.20
N THR A 300 -17.72 -5.52 0.22
CA THR A 300 -18.21 -5.03 -1.07
C THR A 300 -19.01 -6.15 -1.74
N PRO A 301 -20.30 -5.92 -2.04
CA PRO A 301 -21.13 -6.94 -2.66
C PRO A 301 -20.65 -7.24 -4.08
N SER A 302 -20.81 -8.49 -4.51
CA SER A 302 -20.62 -8.83 -5.92
C SER A 302 -21.70 -8.17 -6.78
N THR A 303 -21.31 -7.61 -7.93
CA THR A 303 -22.24 -7.17 -8.97
C THR A 303 -22.48 -8.24 -10.03
N LEU A 304 -21.77 -9.38 -9.95
CA LEU A 304 -21.96 -10.51 -10.87
C LEU A 304 -23.42 -10.99 -10.82
N GLY A 305 -24.03 -11.10 -12.00
CA GLY A 305 -25.40 -11.61 -12.12
C GLY A 305 -26.50 -10.67 -11.64
N MET A 306 -26.20 -9.43 -11.19
CA MET A 306 -27.24 -8.48 -10.76
C MET A 306 -28.27 -8.17 -11.85
N GLY A 307 -27.89 -8.24 -13.13
CA GLY A 307 -28.83 -8.08 -14.25
C GLY A 307 -29.84 -9.23 -14.44
N LEU A 308 -29.78 -10.28 -13.60
CA LEU A 308 -30.73 -11.40 -13.58
C LEU A 308 -31.78 -11.27 -12.45
N LEU A 309 -31.61 -10.29 -11.55
CA LEU A 309 -32.56 -9.95 -10.48
C LEU A 309 -33.60 -8.95 -10.99
#